data_AF-Q939N7-F1
#
_entry.id   AF-Q939N7-F1
#
_cell.length_a   1.000
_cell.length_b   1.000
_cell.length_c   1.000
_cell.angle_alpha   90.00
_cell.angle_beta   90.00
_cell.angle_gamma   90.00
#
_symmetry.space_group_name_H-M   'P 1'
#
loop_
_entity.id
_entity.type
_entity.pdbx_description
1 polymer ?
#
loop_
_entity_poly.entity_id
_entity_poly.type
_entity_poly.pdbx_seq_one_letter_code
_entity_poly.pdbx_strand_id
1 'polypeptide(L)'
;DLAQRLSELGAKKIILTGLPLSHDQIGVAYFDKAEDVFSLYKGKRFQQQFFGTGDMLTGLVAAAFVQGLDLQKCLPVFINFIEKSLVTTLDCHFDLRYGVYYQPHLGDLFIEFKRLLEVSNDK
;
A
#
# COMPACT_ATOMS: atom_id res chain seq x y z
N ASP A 1 -0.58 5.67 -19.37
CA ASP A 1 0.16 6.86 -19.80
C ASP A 1 1.01 7.49 -18.70
N LEU A 2 0.43 8.06 -17.63
CA LEU A 2 1.22 8.77 -16.59
C LEU A 2 2.36 7.93 -15.97
N ALA A 3 2.10 6.70 -15.53
CA ALA A 3 3.12 5.84 -14.92
C ALA A 3 4.28 5.52 -15.88
N GLN A 4 3.95 5.31 -17.16
CA GLN A 4 4.94 5.07 -18.21
C GLN A 4 5.80 6.30 -18.46
N ARG A 5 5.19 7.49 -18.55
CA ARG A 5 5.90 8.77 -18.69
C ARG A 5 6.80 9.08 -17.48
N LEU A 6 6.37 8.75 -16.27
CA LEU A 6 7.23 8.86 -15.08
C LEU A 6 8.42 7.90 -15.15
N SER A 7 8.25 6.73 -15.78
CA SER A 7 9.35 5.77 -15.99
C SER A 7 10.40 6.25 -16.99
N GLU A 8 10.04 7.17 -17.89
CA GLU A 8 10.96 7.81 -18.83
C GLU A 8 11.88 8.80 -18.13
N LEU A 9 11.49 9.29 -16.95
CA LEU A 9 12.33 10.17 -16.10
C LEU A 9 13.38 9.40 -15.28
N GLY A 10 13.37 8.07 -15.32
CA GLY A 10 14.40 7.21 -14.71
C GLY A 10 13.90 6.28 -13.60
N ALA A 11 12.68 6.46 -13.10
CA ALA A 11 12.08 5.52 -12.16
C ALA A 11 11.82 4.17 -12.85
N LYS A 12 12.21 3.06 -12.22
CA LYS A 12 11.94 1.71 -12.75
C LYS A 12 10.63 1.13 -12.26
N LYS A 13 10.29 1.42 -11.00
CA LYS A 13 9.06 0.99 -10.34
C LYS A 13 8.31 2.22 -9.90
N ILE A 14 7.04 2.33 -10.28
CA ILE A 14 6.20 3.50 -10.03
C ILE A 14 4.94 3.05 -9.32
N ILE A 15 4.62 3.72 -8.22
CA ILE A 15 3.39 3.52 -7.47
C ILE A 15 2.61 4.84 -7.47
N LEU A 16 1.41 4.83 -8.03
CA LEU A 16 0.48 5.95 -8.01
C LEU A 16 -0.62 5.64 -6.99
N THR A 17 -0.72 6.46 -5.96
CA THR A 17 -1.67 6.29 -4.86
C THR A 17 -2.82 7.28 -4.98
N GLY A 18 -3.89 7.07 -4.21
CA GLY A 18 -4.98 8.04 -4.14
C GLY A 18 -5.86 8.10 -5.39
N LEU A 19 -5.81 7.07 -6.25
CA LEU A 19 -6.57 7.07 -7.51
C LEU A 19 -8.07 6.92 -7.21
N PRO A 20 -8.93 7.89 -7.52
CA PRO A 20 -10.36 7.71 -7.33
C PRO A 20 -10.90 6.71 -8.36
N LEU A 21 -11.43 5.57 -7.89
CA LEU A 21 -12.00 4.54 -8.78
C LEU A 21 -13.54 4.61 -8.80
N SER A 22 -14.15 4.88 -7.65
CA SER A 22 -15.58 5.11 -7.49
C SER A 22 -15.84 6.01 -6.26
N HIS A 23 -17.10 6.15 -5.87
CA HIS A 23 -17.49 6.82 -4.63
C HIS A 23 -16.91 6.13 -3.39
N ASP A 24 -16.81 4.80 -3.40
CA ASP A 24 -16.44 3.94 -2.27
C ASP A 24 -15.11 3.19 -2.48
N GLN A 25 -14.42 3.40 -3.60
CA GLN A 25 -13.15 2.75 -3.93
C GLN A 25 -12.04 3.75 -4.27
N ILE A 26 -10.86 3.44 -3.75
CA ILE A 26 -9.60 4.13 -4.04
C ILE A 26 -8.59 3.12 -4.58
N GLY A 27 -7.74 3.57 -5.48
CA GLY A 27 -6.81 2.73 -6.22
C GLY A 27 -5.36 3.04 -5.91
N VAL A 28 -4.55 1.99 -6.01
CA VAL A 28 -3.09 2.07 -6.08
C VAL A 28 -2.67 1.40 -7.39
N ALA A 29 -2.08 2.16 -8.31
CA ALA A 29 -1.51 1.60 -9.52
C ALA A 29 -0.02 1.34 -9.32
N TYR A 30 0.44 0.18 -9.78
CA TYR A 30 1.84 -0.20 -9.82
C TYR A 30 2.26 -0.38 -11.28
N PHE A 31 3.42 0.15 -11.63
CA PHE A 31 4.04 -0.08 -12.92
C PHE A 31 5.50 -0.47 -12.71
N ASP A 32 5.89 -1.59 -13.31
CA ASP A 32 7.27 -2.05 -13.38
C ASP A 32 7.76 -1.97 -14.82
N LYS A 33 8.72 -1.08 -15.07
CA LYS A 33 9.31 -0.88 -16.39
C LYS A 33 10.14 -2.08 -16.85
N ALA A 34 10.75 -2.82 -15.93
CA ALA A 34 11.63 -3.93 -16.30
C ALA A 34 10.83 -5.12 -16.84
N GLU A 35 9.69 -5.39 -16.19
CA GLU A 35 8.79 -6.48 -16.55
C GLU A 35 7.68 -6.05 -17.53
N ASP A 36 7.57 -4.74 -17.80
CA ASP A 36 6.47 -4.10 -18.53
C ASP A 36 5.08 -4.48 -17.96
N VAL A 37 5.00 -4.57 -16.63
CA VAL A 37 3.78 -4.98 -15.93
C VAL A 37 3.09 -3.77 -15.31
N PHE A 38 1.79 -3.65 -15.61
CA PHE A 38 0.88 -2.73 -14.94
C PHE A 38 -0.12 -3.50 -14.08
N SER A 39 -0.28 -3.08 -12.83
CA SER A 39 -1.24 -3.66 -11.88
C SER A 39 -2.05 -2.56 -11.21
N LEU A 40 -3.37 -2.77 -11.06
CA LEU A 40 -4.24 -1.87 -10.33
C LEU A 40 -4.85 -2.60 -9.12
N TYR A 41 -4.55 -2.09 -7.94
CA TYR A 41 -5.08 -2.59 -6.67
C TYR A 41 -6.18 -1.66 -6.17
N LYS A 42 -7.18 -2.24 -5.52
CA LYS A 42 -8.34 -1.53 -4.99
C LYS A 42 -8.35 -1.63 -3.48
N GLY A 43 -8.71 -0.54 -2.82
CA GLY A 43 -9.04 -0.51 -1.40
C GLY A 43 -10.32 0.30 -1.17
N LYS A 44 -10.84 0.24 0.05
CA LYS A 44 -12.00 1.04 0.44
C LYS A 44 -11.65 2.53 0.54
N ARG A 45 -12.50 3.38 -0.05
CA ARG A 45 -12.44 4.83 0.14
C ARG A 45 -13.29 5.23 1.33
N PHE A 46 -12.70 6.04 2.21
CA PHE A 46 -13.38 6.67 3.33
C PHE A 46 -13.59 8.15 3.01
N GLN A 47 -14.68 8.74 3.51
CA GLN A 47 -15.01 10.16 3.27
C GLN A 47 -14.16 11.09 4.15
N GLN A 48 -13.69 10.57 5.27
CA GLN A 48 -12.84 11.25 6.22
C GLN A 48 -11.41 11.43 5.65
N GLN A 49 -10.76 12.52 6.07
CA GLN A 49 -9.36 12.78 5.75
C GLN A 49 -8.46 12.15 6.81
N PHE A 50 -7.52 11.32 6.38
CA PHE A 50 -6.53 10.68 7.24
C PHE A 50 -5.14 11.16 6.85
N PHE A 51 -4.37 11.61 7.83
CA PHE A 51 -2.99 12.01 7.63
C PHE A 51 -2.06 10.81 7.77
N GLY A 52 -1.04 10.73 6.92
CA GLY A 52 0.02 9.72 7.01
C GLY A 52 -0.22 8.39 6.28
N THR A 53 -1.36 8.18 5.60
CA THR A 53 -1.60 6.93 4.84
C THR A 53 -0.60 6.72 3.70
N GLY A 54 -0.16 7.81 3.06
CA GLY A 54 0.91 7.79 2.06
C GLY A 54 2.26 7.42 2.66
N ASP A 55 2.59 7.95 3.84
CA ASP A 55 3.83 7.63 4.57
C ASP A 55 3.84 6.16 5.01
N MET A 56 2.71 5.65 5.50
CA MET A 56 2.53 4.24 5.84
C MET A 56 2.79 3.35 4.62
N LEU A 57 2.12 3.60 3.49
CA LEU A 57 2.31 2.77 2.30
C LEU A 57 3.75 2.84 1.79
N THR A 58 4.35 4.03 1.77
CA THR A 58 5.73 4.25 1.31
C THR A 58 6.73 3.51 2.21
N GLY A 59 6.55 3.56 3.53
CA GLY A 59 7.39 2.84 4.49
C GLY A 59 7.30 1.32 4.31
N LEU A 60 6.09 0.79 4.10
CA LEU A 60 5.87 -0.64 3.85
C LEU A 60 6.50 -1.09 2.52
N VAL A 61 6.32 -0.30 1.46
CA VAL A 61 6.93 -0.54 0.15
C VAL A 61 8.45 -0.50 0.25
N ALA A 62 9.01 0.48 0.95
CA ALA A 62 10.45 0.59 1.15
C ALA A 62 11.01 -0.64 1.90
N ALA A 63 10.33 -1.07 2.97
CA ALA A 63 10.71 -2.28 3.71
C ALA A 63 10.69 -3.52 2.80
N ALA A 64 9.61 -3.73 2.03
CA ALA A 64 9.50 -4.83 1.09
C ALA A 64 10.57 -4.80 0.00
N PHE A 65 10.84 -3.61 -0.54
CA PHE A 65 11.82 -3.41 -1.59
C PHE A 65 13.24 -3.72 -1.13
N VAL A 66 13.61 -3.29 0.08
CA VAL A 66 14.93 -3.60 0.68
C VAL A 66 15.08 -5.10 0.94
N GLN A 67 13.99 -5.79 1.30
CA GLN A 67 13.96 -7.24 1.49
C GLN A 67 13.88 -8.04 0.18
N GLY A 68 13.86 -7.39 -0.99
CA GLY A 68 13.77 -8.05 -2.28
C GLY A 68 12.41 -8.71 -2.57
N LEU A 69 11.37 -8.34 -1.82
CA LEU A 69 10.04 -8.92 -1.99
C LEU A 69 9.36 -8.44 -3.27
N ASP A 70 8.53 -9.31 -3.82
CA ASP A 70 7.67 -9.01 -4.96
C ASP A 70 6.56 -8.00 -4.56
N LEU A 71 6.71 -6.75 -4.99
CA LEU A 71 5.77 -5.68 -4.68
C LEU A 71 4.34 -5.99 -5.17
N GLN A 72 4.17 -6.79 -6.22
CA GLN A 72 2.85 -7.16 -6.69
C GLN A 72 2.08 -8.02 -5.69
N LYS A 73 2.80 -8.84 -4.92
CA LYS A 73 2.25 -9.65 -3.82
C LYS A 73 2.11 -8.86 -2.52
N CYS A 74 2.99 -7.89 -2.30
CA CYS A 74 3.00 -7.09 -1.08
C CYS A 74 1.87 -6.04 -1.05
N LEU A 75 1.58 -5.38 -2.17
CA LEU A 75 0.62 -4.27 -2.22
C LEU A 75 -0.79 -4.63 -1.70
N PRO A 76 -1.39 -5.79 -2.03
CA PRO A 76 -2.66 -6.21 -1.44
C PRO A 76 -2.62 -6.30 0.09
N VAL A 77 -1.53 -6.84 0.65
CA VAL A 77 -1.34 -6.96 2.11
C VAL A 77 -1.27 -5.58 2.76
N PHE A 78 -0.53 -4.66 2.15
CA PHE A 78 -0.35 -3.30 2.69
C PHE A 78 -1.63 -2.49 2.63
N ILE A 79 -2.38 -2.58 1.53
CA ILE A 79 -3.68 -1.93 1.39
C ILE A 79 -4.65 -2.45 2.46
N ASN A 80 -4.71 -3.77 2.67
CA ASN A 80 -5.56 -4.38 3.69
C ASN A 80 -5.15 -3.94 5.12
N PHE A 81 -3.86 -3.87 5.43
CA PHE A 81 -3.37 -3.37 6.72
C PHE A 81 -3.78 -1.91 6.96
N ILE A 82 -3.60 -1.05 5.96
CA ILE A 82 -4.01 0.36 6.05
C ILE A 82 -5.52 0.43 6.23
N GLU A 83 -6.32 -0.29 5.43
CA GLU A 83 -7.78 -0.30 5.53
C GLU A 83 -8.27 -0.72 6.92
N LYS A 84 -7.75 -1.82 7.47
CA LYS A 84 -8.07 -2.24 8.85
C LYS A 84 -7.73 -1.17 9.87
N SER A 85 -6.58 -0.51 9.71
CA SER A 85 -6.15 0.57 10.60
C SER A 85 -7.07 1.79 10.51
N LEU A 86 -7.55 2.13 9.31
CA LEU A 86 -8.53 3.21 9.11
C LEU A 86 -9.87 2.88 9.78
N VAL A 87 -10.36 1.64 9.63
CA VAL A 87 -11.59 1.17 10.30
C VAL A 87 -11.46 1.32 11.82
N THR A 88 -10.40 0.78 12.42
CA THR A 88 -10.18 0.87 13.87
C THR A 88 -10.01 2.31 14.35
N THR A 89 -9.37 3.18 13.55
CA THR A 89 -9.25 4.61 13.88
C THR A 89 -10.62 5.26 14.00
N LEU A 90 -11.55 4.94 13.10
CA LEU A 90 -12.93 5.45 13.14
C LEU A 90 -13.72 4.86 14.31
N ASP A 91 -13.60 3.55 14.55
CA ASP A 91 -14.32 2.86 15.63
C ASP A 91 -13.90 3.36 17.03
N CYS A 92 -12.63 3.74 17.18
CA CYS A 92 -12.12 4.33 18.43
C CYS A 92 -12.45 5.82 18.60
N HIS A 93 -13.11 6.45 17.61
CA HIS A 93 -13.48 7.87 17.64
C HIS A 93 -12.30 8.82 17.92
N PHE A 94 -11.10 8.48 17.43
CA PHE A 94 -9.92 9.32 17.60
C PHE A 94 -10.01 10.59 16.75
N ASP A 95 -9.35 11.64 17.24
CA ASP A 95 -9.12 12.84 16.43
C ASP A 95 -8.14 12.50 15.29
N LEU A 96 -8.66 12.55 14.06
CA LEU A 96 -7.95 12.16 12.84
C LEU A 96 -6.70 12.99 12.57
N ARG A 97 -6.56 14.17 13.21
CA ARG A 97 -5.36 15.00 13.11
C ARG A 97 -4.12 14.34 13.72
N TYR A 98 -4.30 13.35 14.60
CA TYR A 98 -3.20 12.55 15.16
C TYR A 98 -2.74 11.41 14.24
N GLY A 99 -3.37 11.28 13.06
CA GLY A 99 -3.04 10.23 12.09
C GLY A 99 -3.78 8.93 12.36
N VAL A 100 -3.28 7.85 11.75
CA VAL A 100 -3.93 6.54 11.74
C VAL A 100 -3.52 5.72 12.96
N TYR A 101 -4.49 5.12 13.65
CA TYR A 101 -4.28 4.21 14.76
C TYR A 101 -4.03 2.77 14.27
N TYR A 102 -2.80 2.52 13.81
CA TYR A 102 -2.39 1.24 13.21
C TYR A 102 -1.73 0.26 14.19
N GLN A 103 -1.39 0.72 15.40
CA GLN A 103 -0.64 -0.05 16.40
C GLN A 103 -1.25 -1.41 16.73
N PRO A 104 -2.59 -1.56 16.87
CA PRO A 104 -3.22 -2.85 17.12
C PRO A 104 -3.01 -3.88 16.01
N HIS A 105 -2.74 -3.42 14.78
CA HIS A 105 -2.64 -4.27 13.59
C HIS A 105 -1.19 -4.66 13.24
N LEU A 106 -0.20 -4.19 14.00
CA LEU A 106 1.21 -4.49 13.72
C LEU A 106 1.55 -5.98 13.86
N GLY A 107 0.88 -6.70 14.76
CA GLY A 107 1.05 -8.14 14.92
C GLY A 107 0.62 -8.92 13.66
N ASP A 108 -0.57 -8.61 13.13
CA ASP A 108 -1.08 -9.19 11.88
C ASP A 108 -0.15 -8.87 10.71
N LEU A 109 0.30 -7.62 10.61
CA LEU A 109 1.23 -7.19 9.57
C LEU A 109 2.53 -8.01 9.61
N PHE A 110 3.08 -8.25 10.80
CA PHE A 110 4.30 -9.03 10.96
C PHE A 110 4.13 -10.49 10.49
N ILE A 111 2.99 -11.11 10.77
CA ILE A 111 2.67 -12.47 10.31
C ILE A 111 2.61 -12.51 8.78
N GLU A 112 1.93 -11.54 8.16
CA GLU A 112 1.85 -11.46 6.69
C GLU A 112 3.23 -11.20 6.05
N PHE A 113 4.06 -10.33 6.65
CA PHE A 113 5.42 -10.11 6.18
C PHE A 113 6.27 -11.39 6.22
N LYS A 114 6.16 -12.20 7.27
CA LYS A 114 6.85 -13.49 7.35
C LYS A 114 6.40 -14.44 6.25
N ARG A 115 5.10 -14.54 6.00
CA ARG A 115 4.56 -15.38 4.91
C ARG A 115 5.10 -14.93 3.56
N LEU A 116 5.17 -13.62 3.31
CA LEU A 116 5.73 -13.07 2.07
C LEU A 116 7.22 -13.44 1.90
N LEU A 117 8.00 -13.42 2.99
CA LEU A 117 9.41 -13.80 2.99
C LEU A 117 9.60 -15.31 2.73
N GLU A 118 8.81 -16.17 3.39
CA GLU A 118 8.85 -17.63 3.17
C GLU A 118 8.57 -17.97 1.71
N VAL A 119 7.49 -17.42 1.14
CA VAL A 119 7.12 -17.61 -0.28
C VAL A 119 8.16 -17.05 -1.24
N SER A 120 8.96 -16.06 -0.83
CA SER A 120 10.03 -15.50 -1.65
C SER A 120 11.28 -16.37 -1.64
N ASN A 121 11.59 -17.03 -0.52
CA ASN A 121 12.77 -17.88 -0.36
C ASN A 121 12.60 -19.28 -0.99
N ASP A 122 11.35 -19.70 -1.23
CA ASP A 122 11.03 -20.96 -1.91
C ASP A 122 11.14 -20.87 -3.46
N LYS A 123 11.57 -19.73 -4.00
CA LYS A 123 11.79 -19.48 -5.44
C LYS A 123 13.28 -19.44 -5.78
#